data_AF-A0A920KVI1-F1
#
_entry.id   AF-A0A920KVI1-F1
#
_cell.length_a   1.000
_cell.length_b   1.000
_cell.length_c   1.000
_cell.angle_alpha   90.00
_cell.angle_beta   90.00
_cell.angle_gamma   90.00
#
_symmetry.space_group_name_H-M   'P 1'
#
loop_
_entity.id
_entity.type
_entity.pdbx_description
1 polymer ?
#
loop_
_entity_poly.entity_id
_entity_poly.type
_entity_poly.pdbx_seq_one_letter_code
_entity_poly.pdbx_strand_id
1 'polypeptide(L)'
;MRSSLGLKMAMFWSVLTFSAAVGPAPVCAADELPHFLSPKDSDTYRQIFALQEDGEIKAAAMLIKTLDSDLLMGHVLSQKYLHPTAWRSSFKDLSVWLSHYNDHPSASRIKWLSDKRKPKGAKSAKAPKQGYLNGVGLSRPQSYRATIPESWKGRSAPRRTANIAREIRRAIRRGHPSGALDIINNKSNLRYLTASEEAHLRGEIAHAYFIFGVDDKAVRAARQAIAKDTEQAFMGYWAGGLASWRAERFELAGSFFRTLAEMENAPDVLRAGAAFWAHRVAMRFGQPLQADSYMNIAATYPETFYGVMAVQAAGQRYEIDFSLPAITDDFRVWLAAQKGGQRALALLQVGNWTRAARELRYLVEEMPPAFQRDLIAFATRNHMPGLAFRLADLHQRDTGEQIYAALYPLLSEKTDFVVDEALVLAIIRKESGFYPLRAAAHGQLA
;
A
#
# COMPACT_ATOMS: atom_id res chain seq x y z
N MET A 1 36.58 66.93 30.57
CA MET A 1 38.05 66.82 30.40
C MET A 1 38.34 66.17 29.05
N ARG A 2 39.15 66.85 28.20
CA ARG A 2 39.91 66.38 27.01
C ARG A 2 39.11 65.77 25.84
N SER A 3 38.91 66.49 24.72
CA SER A 3 39.77 66.61 23.51
C SER A 3 39.94 65.27 22.77
N SER A 4 39.63 65.10 21.48
CA SER A 4 40.28 65.78 20.34
C SER A 4 39.50 65.72 19.02
N LEU A 5 39.79 66.70 18.15
CA LEU A 5 39.53 66.75 16.70
C LEU A 5 39.97 65.50 15.94
N GLY A 6 39.34 65.24 14.78
CA GLY A 6 39.93 64.42 13.72
C GLY A 6 39.05 64.17 12.49
N LEU A 7 39.30 64.94 11.44
CA LEU A 7 39.15 64.60 10.01
C LEU A 7 37.75 64.48 9.37
N LYS A 8 37.44 65.51 8.57
CA LYS A 8 36.46 65.46 7.48
C LYS A 8 37.05 64.69 6.30
N MET A 9 36.34 63.70 5.78
CA MET A 9 36.56 63.17 4.44
C MET A 9 35.23 63.15 3.69
N ALA A 10 35.15 63.97 2.66
CA ALA A 10 34.04 64.00 1.72
C ALA A 10 34.16 62.81 0.78
N MET A 11 33.07 62.07 0.58
CA MET A 11 32.94 61.15 -0.54
C MET A 11 31.57 61.38 -1.19
N PHE A 12 31.60 61.98 -2.37
CA PHE A 12 30.47 62.09 -3.29
C PHE A 12 30.01 60.69 -3.67
N TRP A 13 28.73 60.37 -3.44
CA TRP A 13 28.06 59.28 -4.12
C TRP A 13 26.88 59.84 -4.90
N SER A 14 27.03 59.79 -6.22
CA SER A 14 26.02 60.12 -7.22
C SER A 14 24.77 59.27 -7.00
N VAL A 15 23.62 59.93 -6.87
CA VAL A 15 22.31 59.25 -6.84
C VAL A 15 21.99 58.81 -8.26
N LEU A 16 22.20 57.52 -8.55
CA LEU A 16 21.66 56.84 -9.74
C LEU A 16 20.35 56.18 -9.32
N THR A 17 19.22 56.84 -9.62
CA THR A 17 17.90 56.22 -9.55
C THR A 17 17.76 55.21 -10.68
N PHE A 18 17.97 53.93 -10.38
CA PHE A 18 17.57 52.84 -11.27
C PHE A 18 16.07 52.57 -11.06
N SER A 19 15.22 53.10 -11.94
CA SER A 19 13.87 52.57 -12.12
C SER A 19 14.01 51.21 -12.81
N ALA A 20 14.02 50.13 -12.01
CA ALA A 20 13.84 48.79 -12.55
C ALA A 20 12.39 48.65 -13.00
N ALA A 21 12.13 48.83 -14.30
CA ALA A 21 10.93 48.30 -14.91
C ALA A 21 10.99 46.77 -14.78
N VAL A 22 10.22 46.23 -13.84
CA VAL A 22 9.95 44.80 -13.75
C VAL A 22 9.13 44.46 -14.99
N GLY A 23 9.81 44.08 -16.07
CA GLY A 23 9.17 43.37 -17.16
C GLY A 23 8.53 42.09 -16.59
N PRO A 24 7.39 41.64 -17.11
CA PRO A 24 6.85 40.35 -16.71
C PRO A 24 7.96 39.32 -16.91
N ALA A 25 8.32 38.63 -15.83
CA ALA A 25 9.17 37.46 -15.91
C ALA A 25 8.59 36.55 -17.02
N PRO A 26 9.43 35.90 -17.84
CA PRO A 26 8.93 34.89 -18.76
C PRO A 26 8.11 33.91 -17.93
N VAL A 27 6.82 33.83 -18.25
CA VAL A 27 5.89 32.89 -17.64
C VAL A 27 6.54 31.53 -17.80
N CYS A 28 6.97 30.92 -16.68
CA CYS A 28 7.39 29.52 -16.64
C CYS A 28 6.38 28.71 -17.45
N ALA A 29 6.83 28.00 -18.48
CA ALA A 29 5.98 27.08 -19.20
C ALA A 29 5.42 26.07 -18.19
N ALA A 30 4.14 26.24 -17.88
CA ALA A 30 3.42 25.39 -16.95
C ALA A 30 3.35 23.97 -17.53
N ASP A 31 3.83 23.00 -16.74
CA ASP A 31 3.21 21.70 -16.48
C ASP A 31 2.78 20.75 -17.62
N GLU A 32 2.99 21.07 -18.90
CA GLU A 32 2.53 20.20 -19.99
C GLU A 32 3.47 19.01 -20.21
N LEU A 33 2.93 17.81 -19.97
CA LEU A 33 3.61 16.56 -20.32
C LEU A 33 3.78 16.44 -21.84
N PRO A 34 4.87 15.82 -22.32
CA PRO A 34 5.07 15.63 -23.75
C PRO A 34 3.94 14.78 -24.33
N HIS A 35 3.43 15.23 -25.48
CA HIS A 35 2.34 14.60 -26.20
C HIS A 35 2.90 13.60 -27.22
N PHE A 36 2.57 12.32 -27.08
CA PHE A 36 3.09 11.24 -27.94
C PHE A 36 2.08 10.77 -29.01
N LEU A 37 0.82 11.09 -28.82
CA LEU A 37 -0.25 10.88 -29.79
C LEU A 37 -0.79 12.22 -30.27
N SER A 38 -1.21 12.24 -31.54
CA SER A 38 -2.05 13.31 -32.06
C SER A 38 -3.43 13.30 -31.36
N PRO A 39 -4.16 14.43 -31.34
CA PRO A 39 -5.53 14.44 -30.82
C PRO A 39 -6.43 13.41 -31.51
N LYS A 40 -6.32 13.29 -32.84
CA LYS A 40 -7.02 12.30 -33.67
C LYS A 40 -6.74 10.87 -33.21
N ASP A 41 -5.47 10.50 -33.04
CA ASP A 41 -5.10 9.15 -32.60
C ASP A 41 -5.56 8.89 -31.16
N SER A 42 -5.47 9.89 -30.28
CA SER A 42 -5.92 9.78 -28.89
C SER A 42 -7.41 9.45 -28.81
N ASP A 43 -8.25 10.14 -29.59
CA ASP A 43 -9.68 9.87 -29.68
C ASP A 43 -9.98 8.52 -30.34
N THR A 44 -9.23 8.18 -31.40
CA THR A 44 -9.38 6.88 -32.09
C THR A 44 -9.04 5.72 -31.16
N TYR A 45 -7.95 5.80 -30.40
CA TYR A 45 -7.59 4.82 -29.38
C TYR A 45 -8.65 4.71 -28.28
N ARG A 46 -9.22 5.83 -27.82
CA ARG A 46 -10.31 5.83 -26.84
C ARG A 46 -11.51 5.03 -27.35
N GLN A 47 -11.92 5.26 -28.60
CA GLN A 47 -13.02 4.54 -29.24
C GLN A 47 -12.69 3.05 -29.43
N ILE A 48 -11.49 2.71 -29.90
CA ILE A 48 -11.04 1.32 -30.07
C ILE A 48 -11.13 0.55 -28.74
N PHE A 49 -10.67 1.15 -27.64
CA PHE A 49 -10.70 0.52 -26.33
C PHE A 49 -12.12 0.31 -25.81
N ALA A 50 -13.03 1.26 -26.04
CA ALA A 50 -14.44 1.14 -25.67
C ALA A 50 -15.13 0.03 -26.48
N LEU A 51 -15.01 0.06 -27.81
CA LEU A 51 -15.58 -0.96 -28.70
C LEU A 51 -15.08 -2.37 -28.36
N GLN A 52 -13.80 -2.51 -28.03
CA GLN A 52 -13.28 -3.82 -27.63
C GLN A 52 -13.77 -4.27 -26.26
N GLU A 53 -14.07 -3.37 -25.32
CA GLU A 53 -14.66 -3.74 -24.03
C GLU A 53 -16.10 -4.24 -24.22
N ASP A 54 -16.84 -3.64 -25.15
CA ASP A 54 -18.22 -4.04 -25.52
C ASP A 54 -18.26 -5.29 -26.41
N GLY A 55 -17.10 -5.81 -26.84
CA GLY A 55 -17.00 -6.98 -27.70
C GLY A 55 -17.17 -6.70 -29.21
N GLU A 56 -17.25 -5.43 -29.61
CA GLU A 56 -17.36 -4.96 -30.99
C GLU A 56 -16.01 -5.00 -31.74
N ILE A 57 -15.42 -6.19 -31.81
CA ILE A 57 -14.04 -6.41 -32.32
C ILE A 57 -13.90 -6.00 -33.80
N LYS A 58 -14.96 -6.17 -34.62
CA LYS A 58 -14.93 -5.81 -36.05
C LYS A 58 -14.91 -4.30 -36.24
N ALA A 59 -15.72 -3.55 -35.50
CA ALA A 59 -15.74 -2.10 -35.54
C ALA A 59 -14.40 -1.52 -35.09
N ALA A 60 -13.86 -2.03 -33.98
CA ALA A 60 -12.51 -1.66 -33.52
C ALA A 60 -11.45 -1.92 -34.60
N ALA A 61 -11.52 -3.04 -35.33
CA ALA A 61 -10.59 -3.37 -36.40
C ALA A 61 -10.65 -2.42 -37.61
N MET A 62 -11.79 -1.75 -37.85
CA MET A 62 -11.90 -0.71 -38.88
C MET A 62 -11.19 0.56 -38.43
N LEU A 63 -11.40 1.01 -37.18
CA LEU A 63 -10.74 2.17 -36.61
C LEU A 63 -9.22 1.98 -36.48
N ILE A 64 -8.75 0.77 -36.19
CA ILE A 64 -7.31 0.47 -36.13
C ILE A 64 -6.60 0.85 -37.45
N LYS A 65 -7.27 0.73 -38.59
CA LYS A 65 -6.68 1.05 -39.91
C LYS A 65 -6.50 2.56 -40.15
N THR A 66 -7.12 3.40 -39.34
CA THR A 66 -7.06 4.87 -39.50
C THR A 66 -6.06 5.53 -38.55
N LEU A 67 -5.41 4.74 -37.70
CA LEU A 67 -4.37 5.19 -36.76
C LEU A 67 -3.10 5.57 -37.51
N ASP A 68 -2.49 6.67 -37.10
CA ASP A 68 -1.20 7.13 -37.63
C ASP A 68 -0.02 6.60 -36.78
N SER A 69 -0.24 6.37 -35.48
CA SER A 69 0.73 5.84 -34.53
C SER A 69 0.34 4.48 -33.97
N ASP A 70 1.27 3.52 -33.97
CA ASP A 70 1.10 2.17 -33.38
C ASP A 70 1.49 2.06 -31.90
N LEU A 71 1.78 3.20 -31.23
CA LEU A 71 2.37 3.22 -29.88
C LEU A 71 1.58 2.42 -28.84
N LEU A 72 0.25 2.42 -28.92
CA LEU A 72 -0.62 1.71 -27.98
C LEU A 72 -1.15 0.37 -28.52
N MET A 73 -0.67 -0.10 -29.68
CA MET A 73 -1.16 -1.32 -30.31
C MET A 73 -0.97 -2.57 -29.43
N GLY A 74 0.11 -2.62 -28.64
CA GLY A 74 0.34 -3.69 -27.66
C GLY A 74 -0.82 -3.81 -26.65
N HIS A 75 -1.35 -2.68 -26.16
CA HIS A 75 -2.52 -2.65 -25.29
C HIS A 75 -3.79 -3.07 -26.01
N VAL A 76 -4.05 -2.52 -27.21
CA VAL A 76 -5.22 -2.84 -28.03
C VAL A 76 -5.29 -4.34 -28.32
N LEU A 77 -4.18 -4.93 -28.78
CA LEU A 77 -4.13 -6.37 -29.05
C LEU A 77 -4.30 -7.18 -27.76
N SER A 78 -3.72 -6.74 -26.64
CA SER A 78 -3.87 -7.46 -25.37
C SER A 78 -5.30 -7.45 -24.84
N GLN A 79 -6.06 -6.37 -25.02
CA GLN A 79 -7.48 -6.29 -24.61
C GLN A 79 -8.31 -7.28 -25.42
N LYS A 80 -8.19 -7.25 -26.76
CA LYS A 80 -8.79 -8.24 -27.66
C LYS A 80 -8.42 -9.67 -27.27
N TYR A 81 -7.14 -9.97 -27.04
CA TYR A 81 -6.69 -11.33 -26.78
C TYR A 81 -7.10 -11.88 -25.41
N LEU A 82 -7.37 -10.99 -24.46
CA LEU A 82 -7.81 -11.33 -23.10
C LEU A 82 -9.32 -11.09 -22.91
N HIS A 83 -10.05 -10.81 -23.98
CA HIS A 83 -11.49 -10.60 -23.92
C HIS A 83 -12.19 -11.87 -23.39
N PRO A 84 -13.15 -11.75 -22.46
CA PRO A 84 -13.78 -12.92 -21.84
C PRO A 84 -14.62 -13.77 -22.80
N THR A 85 -15.36 -13.13 -23.71
CA THR A 85 -16.39 -13.80 -24.55
C THR A 85 -16.22 -13.57 -26.06
N ALA A 86 -16.09 -12.31 -26.49
CA ALA A 86 -16.05 -11.90 -27.90
C ALA A 86 -14.82 -12.32 -28.72
N TRP A 87 -13.73 -12.82 -28.10
CA TRP A 87 -12.56 -13.28 -28.85
C TRP A 87 -11.85 -14.45 -28.17
N ARG A 88 -11.36 -15.41 -28.98
CA ARG A 88 -10.58 -16.55 -28.52
C ARG A 88 -9.25 -16.66 -29.27
N SER A 89 -8.18 -16.16 -28.67
CA SER A 89 -6.84 -16.20 -29.28
C SER A 89 -6.25 -17.61 -29.41
N SER A 90 -5.59 -17.89 -30.52
CA SER A 90 -4.78 -19.10 -30.67
C SER A 90 -3.46 -19.00 -29.91
N PHE A 91 -2.77 -20.13 -29.71
CA PHE A 91 -1.40 -20.12 -29.19
C PHE A 91 -0.46 -19.26 -30.06
N LYS A 92 -0.62 -19.32 -31.39
CA LYS A 92 0.19 -18.56 -32.34
C LYS A 92 0.05 -17.06 -32.12
N ASP A 93 -1.18 -16.56 -31.98
CA ASP A 93 -1.44 -15.13 -31.75
C ASP A 93 -0.79 -14.64 -30.46
N LEU A 94 -0.94 -15.42 -29.37
CA LEU A 94 -0.36 -15.08 -28.07
C LEU A 94 1.17 -15.12 -28.10
N SER A 95 1.75 -16.10 -28.81
CA SER A 95 3.20 -16.22 -28.96
C SER A 95 3.79 -15.07 -29.78
N VAL A 96 3.11 -14.66 -30.86
CA VAL A 96 3.52 -13.50 -31.68
C VAL A 96 3.40 -12.22 -30.87
N TRP A 97 2.30 -12.03 -30.12
CA TRP A 97 2.18 -10.87 -29.26
C TRP A 97 3.33 -10.79 -28.25
N LEU A 98 3.70 -11.91 -27.63
CA LEU A 98 4.81 -11.96 -26.67
C LEU A 98 6.17 -11.72 -27.33
N SER A 99 6.38 -12.00 -28.61
CA SER A 99 7.66 -11.66 -29.25
C SER A 99 7.87 -10.15 -29.35
N HIS A 100 6.79 -9.39 -29.55
CA HIS A 100 6.82 -7.93 -29.73
C HIS A 100 6.59 -7.14 -28.44
N TYR A 101 5.76 -7.63 -27.53
CA TYR A 101 5.23 -6.86 -26.39
C TYR A 101 5.46 -7.55 -25.04
N ASN A 102 6.55 -8.32 -24.87
CA ASN A 102 6.81 -8.99 -23.58
C ASN A 102 7.12 -8.02 -22.42
N ASP A 103 7.32 -6.73 -22.69
CA ASP A 103 7.51 -5.65 -21.74
C ASP A 103 6.20 -4.99 -21.29
N HIS A 104 5.05 -5.40 -21.84
CA HIS A 104 3.76 -4.82 -21.48
C HIS A 104 3.19 -5.47 -20.20
N PRO A 105 2.39 -4.74 -19.39
CA PRO A 105 1.82 -5.22 -18.15
C PRO A 105 0.88 -6.44 -18.28
N SER A 106 0.37 -6.71 -19.49
CA SER A 106 -0.45 -7.88 -19.80
C SER A 106 0.38 -9.13 -20.12
N ALA A 107 1.70 -9.02 -20.27
CA ALA A 107 2.57 -10.10 -20.74
C ALA A 107 2.51 -11.33 -19.85
N SER A 108 2.52 -11.19 -18.52
CA SER A 108 2.38 -12.33 -17.60
C SER A 108 1.07 -13.10 -17.79
N ARG A 109 -0.05 -12.38 -17.99
CA ARG A 109 -1.36 -13.00 -18.22
C ARG A 109 -1.45 -13.67 -19.59
N ILE A 110 -0.90 -13.03 -20.62
CA ILE A 110 -0.82 -13.59 -21.97
C ILE A 110 0.10 -14.81 -22.00
N LYS A 111 1.23 -14.79 -21.29
CA LYS A 111 2.13 -15.94 -21.14
C LYS A 111 1.41 -17.11 -20.50
N TRP A 112 0.74 -16.90 -19.37
CA TRP A 112 -0.06 -17.94 -18.73
C TRP A 112 -1.11 -18.53 -19.68
N LEU A 113 -1.82 -17.68 -20.43
CA LEU A 113 -2.83 -18.13 -21.39
C LEU A 113 -2.19 -18.91 -22.56
N SER A 114 -1.02 -18.48 -23.02
CA SER A 114 -0.27 -19.16 -24.07
C SER A 114 0.17 -20.55 -23.62
N ASP A 115 0.66 -20.70 -22.39
CA ASP A 115 1.08 -22.00 -21.85
C ASP A 115 -0.09 -22.98 -21.75
N LYS A 116 -1.26 -22.49 -21.32
CA LYS A 116 -2.49 -23.29 -21.28
C LYS A 116 -2.96 -23.76 -22.66
N ARG A 117 -2.70 -22.98 -23.70
CA ARG A 117 -3.16 -23.25 -25.08
C ARG A 117 -2.06 -23.87 -25.96
N LYS A 118 -0.89 -24.14 -25.38
CA LYS A 118 0.28 -24.62 -26.10
C LYS A 118 0.04 -26.04 -26.64
N PRO A 119 0.16 -26.25 -27.97
CA PRO A 119 0.12 -27.59 -28.55
C PRO A 119 1.31 -28.44 -28.08
N LYS A 120 1.12 -29.76 -28.04
CA LYS A 120 2.22 -30.70 -27.79
C LYS A 120 3.33 -30.50 -28.85
N GLY A 121 4.58 -30.43 -28.41
CA GLY A 121 5.75 -30.26 -29.30
C GLY A 121 6.04 -28.82 -29.75
N ALA A 122 5.15 -27.85 -29.51
CA ALA A 122 5.43 -26.46 -29.83
C ALA A 122 6.54 -25.88 -28.92
N LYS A 123 7.33 -24.91 -29.43
CA LYS A 123 8.25 -24.12 -28.58
C LYS A 123 7.45 -23.25 -27.61
N SER A 124 8.01 -22.95 -26.43
CA SER A 124 7.37 -22.03 -25.50
C SER A 124 7.39 -20.61 -26.06
N ALA A 125 6.33 -19.84 -25.83
CA ALA A 125 6.34 -18.41 -26.10
C ALA A 125 7.39 -17.68 -25.24
N LYS A 126 7.84 -16.50 -25.71
CA LYS A 126 8.81 -15.64 -25.02
C LYS A 126 8.34 -15.29 -23.60
N ALA A 127 9.25 -15.29 -22.63
CA ALA A 127 8.92 -14.93 -21.26
C ALA A 127 8.67 -13.42 -21.13
N PRO A 128 7.76 -12.99 -20.23
CA PRO A 128 7.60 -11.60 -19.85
C PRO A 128 8.91 -10.98 -19.36
N LYS A 129 9.10 -9.69 -19.62
CA LYS A 129 10.14 -8.88 -19.00
C LYS A 129 10.01 -8.99 -17.48
N GLN A 130 11.15 -9.15 -16.80
CA GLN A 130 11.21 -9.15 -15.34
C GLN A 130 11.15 -7.71 -14.81
N GLY A 131 11.08 -7.56 -13.49
CA GLY A 131 11.11 -6.26 -12.82
C GLY A 131 9.79 -5.48 -12.84
N TYR A 132 8.66 -6.18 -12.92
CA TYR A 132 7.35 -5.56 -12.69
C TYR A 132 7.12 -5.35 -11.19
N LEU A 133 6.76 -4.12 -10.78
CA LEU A 133 6.32 -3.84 -9.42
C LEU A 133 4.99 -4.55 -9.11
N ASN A 134 5.10 -5.66 -8.36
CA ASN A 134 3.97 -6.45 -7.88
C ASN A 134 3.40 -5.91 -6.55
N GLY A 135 2.15 -6.28 -6.27
CA GLY A 135 1.45 -5.93 -5.04
C GLY A 135 0.60 -4.66 -5.15
N VAL A 136 -0.32 -4.52 -4.20
CA VAL A 136 -1.26 -3.40 -4.07
C VAL A 136 -1.31 -3.00 -2.60
N GLY A 137 -1.54 -1.72 -2.33
CA GLY A 137 -1.53 -1.17 -0.98
C GLY A 137 -0.27 -1.48 -0.18
N LEU A 138 -0.46 -1.75 1.11
CA LEU A 138 0.62 -1.88 2.08
C LEU A 138 1.56 -3.07 1.79
N SER A 139 2.87 -2.84 1.81
CA SER A 139 3.91 -3.86 1.65
C SER A 139 4.02 -4.79 2.84
N ARG A 140 3.71 -4.26 4.03
CA ARG A 140 3.42 -5.05 5.22
C ARG A 140 2.04 -4.58 5.68
N PRO A 141 1.01 -5.43 5.64
CA PRO A 141 -0.24 -5.08 6.31
C PRO A 141 0.11 -4.68 7.74
N GLN A 142 -0.59 -3.69 8.32
CA GLN A 142 -0.56 -3.40 9.76
C GLN A 142 -1.10 -4.62 10.53
N SER A 143 -0.34 -5.70 10.48
CA SER A 143 -0.68 -7.04 10.91
C SER A 143 0.22 -7.33 12.09
N TYR A 144 -0.40 -7.36 13.24
CA TYR A 144 0.17 -7.88 14.48
C TYR A 144 0.49 -9.39 14.42
N ARG A 145 0.17 -10.08 13.30
CA ARG A 145 0.52 -11.49 13.12
C ARG A 145 1.96 -11.65 12.68
N ALA A 146 2.73 -12.41 13.46
CA ALA A 146 4.08 -12.80 13.11
C ALA A 146 4.14 -13.66 11.83
N THR A 147 5.23 -13.55 11.08
CA THR A 147 5.52 -14.46 9.97
C THR A 147 6.02 -15.78 10.55
N ILE A 148 5.43 -16.90 10.12
CA ILE A 148 5.80 -18.24 10.60
C ILE A 148 6.07 -19.15 9.39
N PRO A 149 7.27 -19.74 9.25
CA PRO A 149 8.39 -19.66 10.18
C PRO A 149 9.01 -18.24 10.24
N GLU A 150 9.51 -17.85 11.39
CA GLU A 150 10.23 -16.58 11.59
C GLU A 150 11.52 -16.54 10.74
N SER A 151 12.15 -17.69 10.52
CA SER A 151 13.29 -17.87 9.63
C SER A 151 13.23 -19.19 8.88
N TRP A 152 13.58 -19.14 7.59
CA TRP A 152 13.74 -20.33 6.75
C TRP A 152 15.13 -20.96 6.87
N LYS A 153 16.13 -20.18 7.29
CA LYS A 153 17.53 -20.63 7.38
C LYS A 153 17.73 -21.49 8.62
N GLY A 154 18.55 -22.54 8.50
CA GLY A 154 18.95 -23.40 9.63
C GLY A 154 17.84 -24.31 10.19
N ARG A 155 16.71 -24.46 9.49
CA ARG A 155 15.59 -25.31 9.94
C ARG A 155 15.55 -26.65 9.23
N SER A 156 15.28 -27.70 10.00
CA SER A 156 15.08 -29.06 9.49
C SER A 156 13.79 -29.21 8.66
N ALA A 157 12.71 -28.50 9.01
CA ALA A 157 11.42 -28.63 8.32
C ALA A 157 10.61 -27.31 8.27
N PRO A 158 11.11 -26.22 7.66
CA PRO A 158 10.44 -24.91 7.65
C PRO A 158 9.07 -24.94 6.96
N ARG A 159 8.89 -25.80 5.95
CA ARG A 159 7.58 -26.01 5.29
C ARG A 159 6.54 -26.61 6.25
N ARG A 160 6.96 -27.46 7.18
CA ARG A 160 6.07 -28.06 8.19
C ARG A 160 5.64 -26.99 9.21
N THR A 161 6.57 -26.17 9.70
CA THR A 161 6.26 -25.01 10.55
C THR A 161 5.25 -24.07 9.88
N ALA A 162 5.48 -23.70 8.62
CA ALA A 162 4.56 -22.88 7.84
C ALA A 162 3.17 -23.52 7.70
N ASN A 163 3.10 -24.86 7.55
CA ASN A 163 1.84 -25.57 7.45
C ASN A 163 1.07 -25.60 8.78
N ILE A 164 1.75 -25.81 9.90
CA ILE A 164 1.13 -25.78 11.24
C ILE A 164 0.46 -24.42 11.47
N ALA A 165 1.19 -23.32 11.25
CA ALA A 165 0.63 -21.97 11.38
C ALA A 165 -0.56 -21.74 10.45
N ARG A 166 -0.50 -22.25 9.21
CA ARG A 166 -1.60 -22.16 8.24
C ARG A 166 -2.84 -22.93 8.69
N GLU A 167 -2.67 -24.13 9.26
CA GLU A 167 -3.76 -24.95 9.77
C GLU A 167 -4.44 -24.31 10.98
N ILE A 168 -3.67 -23.80 11.94
CA ILE A 168 -4.17 -23.04 13.10
C ILE A 168 -4.98 -21.83 12.62
N ARG A 169 -4.40 -21.00 11.75
CA ARG A 169 -5.08 -19.81 11.20
C ARG A 169 -6.33 -20.17 10.39
N ARG A 170 -6.32 -21.31 9.70
CA ARG A 170 -7.49 -21.82 8.98
C ARG A 170 -8.60 -22.25 9.94
N ALA A 171 -8.26 -22.94 11.03
CA ALA A 171 -9.23 -23.32 12.07
C ALA A 171 -9.87 -22.09 12.72
N ILE A 172 -9.06 -21.08 13.07
CA ILE A 172 -9.55 -19.78 13.58
C ILE A 172 -10.52 -19.12 12.59
N ARG A 173 -10.14 -19.02 11.31
CA ARG A 173 -10.98 -18.38 10.28
C ARG A 173 -12.33 -19.09 10.08
N ARG A 174 -12.41 -20.40 10.32
CA ARG A 174 -13.65 -21.17 10.27
C ARG A 174 -14.49 -21.09 11.55
N GLY A 175 -14.11 -20.25 12.51
CA GLY A 175 -14.79 -20.14 13.79
C GLY A 175 -14.51 -21.27 14.77
N HIS A 176 -13.38 -21.99 14.61
CA HIS A 176 -13.04 -23.12 15.47
C HIS A 176 -11.70 -22.91 16.22
N PRO A 177 -11.62 -21.99 17.20
CA PRO A 177 -10.41 -21.75 17.99
C PRO A 177 -10.01 -22.94 18.87
N SER A 178 -10.95 -23.82 19.26
CA SER A 178 -10.61 -25.05 20.00
C SER A 178 -9.86 -26.06 19.14
N GLY A 179 -10.26 -26.29 17.89
CA GLY A 179 -9.45 -27.09 16.97
C GLY A 179 -8.07 -26.50 16.69
N ALA A 180 -7.95 -25.17 16.68
CA ALA A 180 -6.65 -24.50 16.59
C ALA A 180 -5.77 -24.80 17.82
N LEU A 181 -6.38 -24.81 19.02
CA LEU A 181 -5.73 -25.19 20.27
C LEU A 181 -5.29 -26.67 20.27
N ASP A 182 -6.09 -27.58 19.72
CA ASP A 182 -5.73 -29.00 19.60
C ASP A 182 -4.52 -29.20 18.69
N ILE A 183 -4.46 -28.48 17.56
CA ILE A 183 -3.33 -28.52 16.63
C ILE A 183 -2.04 -28.08 17.32
N ILE A 184 -2.08 -26.98 18.09
CA ILE A 184 -0.87 -26.47 18.76
C ILE A 184 -0.47 -27.29 19.99
N ASN A 185 -1.41 -27.93 20.69
CA ASN A 185 -1.09 -28.78 21.83
C ASN A 185 -0.54 -30.16 21.43
N ASN A 186 -0.65 -30.53 20.15
CA ASN A 186 -0.07 -31.77 19.65
C ASN A 186 1.47 -31.73 19.68
N LYS A 187 2.09 -32.59 20.51
CA LYS A 187 3.55 -32.70 20.68
C LYS A 187 4.29 -32.93 19.36
N SER A 188 3.68 -33.62 18.39
CA SER A 188 4.29 -33.86 17.07
C SER A 188 4.40 -32.60 16.22
N ASN A 189 3.57 -31.58 16.48
CA ASN A 189 3.65 -30.27 15.86
C ASN A 189 4.60 -29.34 16.62
N LEU A 190 4.53 -29.34 17.96
CA LEU A 190 5.34 -28.46 18.82
C LEU A 190 6.85 -28.57 18.56
N ARG A 191 7.35 -29.77 18.27
CA ARG A 191 8.79 -29.98 17.95
C ARG A 191 9.32 -29.19 16.75
N TYR A 192 8.44 -28.59 15.95
CA TYR A 192 8.79 -27.78 14.77
C TYR A 192 8.63 -26.27 14.99
N LEU A 193 8.19 -25.84 16.17
CA LEU A 193 7.99 -24.44 16.53
C LEU A 193 9.08 -23.99 17.51
N THR A 194 9.55 -22.76 17.37
CA THR A 194 10.31 -22.09 18.43
C THR A 194 9.36 -21.67 19.56
N ALA A 195 9.92 -21.30 20.72
CA ALA A 195 9.13 -20.77 21.84
C ALA A 195 8.36 -19.50 21.44
N SER A 196 9.03 -18.58 20.74
CA SER A 196 8.43 -17.37 20.16
C SER A 196 7.28 -17.69 19.18
N GLU A 197 7.48 -18.62 18.25
CA GLU A 197 6.42 -19.01 17.30
C GLU A 197 5.21 -19.66 17.98
N GLU A 198 5.45 -20.49 19.00
CA GLU A 198 4.38 -21.06 19.82
C GLU A 198 3.63 -19.95 20.55
N ALA A 199 4.34 -18.98 21.15
CA ALA A 199 3.76 -17.84 21.84
C ALA A 199 2.89 -16.99 20.90
N HIS A 200 3.38 -16.65 19.71
CA HIS A 200 2.60 -15.93 18.70
C HIS A 200 1.32 -16.67 18.31
N LEU A 201 1.40 -17.97 18.03
CA LEU A 201 0.24 -18.78 17.64
C LEU A 201 -0.78 -18.94 18.78
N ARG A 202 -0.32 -19.13 20.02
CA ARG A 202 -1.21 -19.13 21.20
C ARG A 202 -1.86 -17.78 21.42
N GLY A 203 -1.15 -16.68 21.18
CA GLY A 203 -1.71 -15.33 21.20
C GLY A 203 -2.79 -15.12 20.13
N GLU A 204 -2.59 -15.63 18.91
CA GLU A 204 -3.63 -15.62 17.87
C GLU A 204 -4.87 -16.43 18.29
N ILE A 205 -4.68 -17.59 18.94
CA ILE A 205 -5.78 -18.40 19.47
C ILE A 205 -6.51 -17.67 20.62
N ALA A 206 -5.78 -17.01 21.52
CA ALA A 206 -6.35 -16.21 22.60
C ALA A 206 -7.23 -15.10 22.04
N HIS A 207 -6.75 -14.38 21.04
CA HIS A 207 -7.54 -13.36 20.36
C HIS A 207 -8.77 -13.93 19.67
N ALA A 208 -8.66 -15.10 19.04
CA ALA A 208 -9.81 -15.76 18.44
C ALA A 208 -10.89 -16.08 19.49
N TYR A 209 -10.52 -16.64 20.65
CA TYR A 209 -11.48 -16.88 21.73
C TYR A 209 -12.14 -15.59 22.21
N PHE A 210 -11.41 -14.48 22.31
CA PHE A 210 -11.98 -13.17 22.63
C PHE A 210 -12.98 -12.71 21.56
N ILE A 211 -12.65 -12.81 20.28
CA ILE A 211 -13.58 -12.46 19.18
C ILE A 211 -14.88 -13.27 19.29
N PHE A 212 -14.81 -14.56 19.64
CA PHE A 212 -15.97 -15.44 19.80
C PHE A 212 -16.66 -15.35 21.18
N GLY A 213 -16.31 -14.37 22.02
CA GLY A 213 -17.01 -14.15 23.29
C GLY A 213 -16.63 -15.10 24.43
N VAL A 214 -15.56 -15.89 24.28
CA VAL A 214 -15.18 -16.92 25.27
C VAL A 214 -14.00 -16.46 26.12
N ASP A 215 -14.24 -15.47 26.97
CA ASP A 215 -13.19 -14.71 27.68
C ASP A 215 -12.30 -15.57 28.58
N ASP A 216 -12.85 -16.54 29.31
CA ASP A 216 -12.04 -17.41 30.16
C ASP A 216 -11.05 -18.27 29.35
N LYS A 217 -11.46 -18.74 28.16
CA LYS A 217 -10.56 -19.46 27.26
C LYS A 217 -9.52 -18.51 26.66
N ALA A 218 -9.90 -17.28 26.34
CA ALA A 218 -8.99 -16.25 25.85
C ALA A 218 -7.89 -15.94 26.86
N VAL A 219 -8.25 -15.67 28.12
CA VAL A 219 -7.29 -15.40 29.21
C VAL A 219 -6.38 -16.61 29.47
N ARG A 220 -6.92 -17.84 29.44
CA ARG A 220 -6.08 -19.05 29.58
C ARG A 220 -5.08 -19.18 28.44
N ALA A 221 -5.52 -19.04 27.19
CA ALA A 221 -4.64 -19.12 26.04
C ALA A 221 -3.60 -17.99 26.02
N ALA A 222 -3.96 -16.78 26.45
CA ALA A 222 -3.07 -15.64 26.61
C ALA A 222 -1.96 -15.95 27.63
N ARG A 223 -2.31 -16.46 28.81
CA ARG A 223 -1.32 -16.89 29.83
C ARG A 223 -0.40 -17.98 29.30
N GLN A 224 -0.92 -18.94 28.53
CA GLN A 224 -0.09 -19.97 27.90
C GLN A 224 0.86 -19.40 26.84
N ALA A 225 0.44 -18.36 26.10
CA ALA A 225 1.32 -17.66 25.16
C ALA A 225 2.48 -16.98 25.91
N ILE A 226 2.16 -16.22 26.96
CA ILE A 226 3.13 -15.47 27.77
C ILE A 226 4.08 -16.42 28.49
N ALA A 227 3.60 -17.55 29.00
CA ALA A 227 4.44 -18.56 29.64
C ALA A 227 5.44 -19.23 28.66
N LYS A 228 5.21 -19.12 27.35
CA LYS A 228 6.13 -19.65 26.33
C LYS A 228 7.20 -18.65 25.96
N ASP A 229 6.82 -17.39 25.80
CA ASP A 229 7.74 -16.31 25.53
C ASP A 229 7.14 -15.02 26.07
N THR A 230 7.70 -14.54 27.19
CA THR A 230 7.21 -13.34 27.86
C THR A 230 7.48 -12.07 27.05
N GLU A 231 8.46 -12.09 26.14
CA GLU A 231 8.91 -10.94 25.37
C GLU A 231 8.24 -10.83 23.99
N GLN A 232 7.75 -11.95 23.43
CA GLN A 232 7.16 -12.00 22.08
C GLN A 232 5.64 -12.26 22.07
N ALA A 233 5.04 -12.58 23.21
CA ALA A 233 3.59 -12.86 23.32
C ALA A 233 2.68 -11.62 23.22
N PHE A 234 3.01 -10.64 22.37
CA PHE A 234 2.28 -9.36 22.23
C PHE A 234 0.76 -9.56 22.10
N MET A 235 0.35 -10.47 21.21
CA MET A 235 -1.07 -10.76 20.98
C MET A 235 -1.72 -11.46 22.18
N GLY A 236 -0.95 -12.22 22.95
CA GLY A 236 -1.39 -12.83 24.20
C GLY A 236 -1.73 -11.76 25.24
N TYR A 237 -0.84 -10.79 25.46
CA TYR A 237 -1.13 -9.65 26.35
C TYR A 237 -2.35 -8.86 25.86
N TRP A 238 -2.41 -8.53 24.58
CA TRP A 238 -3.53 -7.77 24.02
C TRP A 238 -4.88 -8.48 24.22
N ALA A 239 -4.98 -9.74 23.79
CA ALA A 239 -6.21 -10.52 23.92
C ALA A 239 -6.58 -10.81 25.38
N GLY A 240 -5.58 -11.10 26.22
CA GLY A 240 -5.78 -11.31 27.65
C GLY A 240 -6.30 -10.07 28.36
N GLY A 241 -5.77 -8.89 28.02
CA GLY A 241 -6.23 -7.60 28.52
C GLY A 241 -7.67 -7.31 28.14
N LEU A 242 -8.00 -7.41 26.84
CA LEU A 242 -9.36 -7.19 26.34
C LEU A 242 -10.39 -8.15 26.95
N ALA A 243 -10.06 -9.45 27.02
CA ALA A 243 -10.92 -10.46 27.61
C ALA A 243 -11.12 -10.25 29.12
N SER A 244 -10.05 -9.87 29.84
CA SER A 244 -10.14 -9.57 31.27
C SER A 244 -10.96 -8.31 31.53
N TRP A 245 -10.82 -7.28 30.69
CA TRP A 245 -11.62 -6.07 30.78
C TRP A 245 -13.12 -6.36 30.57
N ARG A 246 -13.46 -7.13 29.52
CA ARG A 246 -14.85 -7.50 29.23
C ARG A 246 -15.46 -8.38 30.34
N ALA A 247 -14.65 -9.22 30.98
CA ALA A 247 -15.04 -10.01 32.14
C ALA A 247 -14.98 -9.23 33.48
N GLU A 248 -14.82 -7.90 33.44
CA GLU A 248 -14.76 -7.00 34.61
C GLU A 248 -13.61 -7.27 35.59
N ARG A 249 -12.58 -8.01 35.16
CA ARG A 249 -11.35 -8.28 35.92
C ARG A 249 -10.32 -7.17 35.66
N PHE A 250 -10.65 -5.96 36.07
CA PHE A 250 -9.90 -4.74 35.69
C PHE A 250 -8.44 -4.72 36.14
N GLU A 251 -8.13 -5.25 37.34
CA GLU A 251 -6.73 -5.34 37.80
C GLU A 251 -5.88 -6.24 36.90
N LEU A 252 -6.44 -7.42 36.55
CA LEU A 252 -5.81 -8.36 35.63
C LEU A 252 -5.68 -7.76 34.23
N ALA A 253 -6.72 -7.08 33.73
CA ALA A 253 -6.67 -6.36 32.46
C ALA A 253 -5.52 -5.33 32.46
N GLY A 254 -5.41 -4.55 33.55
CA GLY A 254 -4.33 -3.60 33.78
C GLY A 254 -2.95 -4.23 33.69
N SER A 255 -2.73 -5.39 34.31
CA SER A 255 -1.43 -6.08 34.22
C SER A 255 -1.04 -6.42 32.78
N PHE A 256 -1.98 -6.91 31.96
CA PHE A 256 -1.68 -7.25 30.58
C PHE A 256 -1.38 -6.01 29.73
N PHE A 257 -2.20 -4.97 29.87
CA PHE A 257 -2.06 -3.75 29.08
C PHE A 257 -0.81 -2.95 29.43
N ARG A 258 -0.48 -2.80 30.71
CA ARG A 258 0.72 -2.09 31.14
C ARG A 258 1.99 -2.76 30.61
N THR A 259 2.10 -4.08 30.78
CA THR A 259 3.25 -4.83 30.26
C THR A 259 3.39 -4.68 28.74
N LEU A 260 2.30 -4.79 27.98
CA LEU A 260 2.36 -4.62 26.53
C LEU A 260 2.67 -3.18 26.09
N ALA A 261 2.22 -2.17 26.84
CA ALA A 261 2.54 -0.77 26.56
C ALA A 261 4.03 -0.45 26.79
N GLU A 262 4.65 -1.12 27.77
CA GLU A 262 6.06 -0.98 28.15
C GLU A 262 7.01 -1.75 27.21
N MET A 263 6.50 -2.66 26.38
CA MET A 263 7.27 -3.38 25.38
C MET A 263 7.58 -2.49 24.16
N GLU A 264 8.78 -1.91 24.12
CA GLU A 264 9.22 -1.05 23.00
C GLU A 264 9.34 -1.78 21.65
N ASN A 265 9.53 -3.10 21.69
CA ASN A 265 9.59 -3.95 20.49
C ASN A 265 8.21 -4.43 20.01
N ALA A 266 7.13 -4.11 20.71
CA ALA A 266 5.78 -4.51 20.30
C ALA A 266 5.34 -3.75 19.04
N PRO A 267 4.52 -4.37 18.17
CA PRO A 267 3.95 -3.66 17.01
C PRO A 267 3.19 -2.40 17.44
N ASP A 268 3.43 -1.27 16.76
CA ASP A 268 2.86 0.04 17.09
C ASP A 268 1.36 0.01 17.38
N VAL A 269 0.58 -0.70 16.55
CA VAL A 269 -0.88 -0.85 16.72
C VAL A 269 -1.24 -1.51 18.05
N LEU A 270 -0.49 -2.53 18.48
CA LEU A 270 -0.72 -3.23 19.74
C LEU A 270 -0.22 -2.40 20.92
N ARG A 271 0.94 -1.75 20.80
CA ARG A 271 1.52 -0.92 21.87
C ARG A 271 0.64 0.30 22.14
N ALA A 272 0.22 1.01 21.10
CA ALA A 272 -0.69 2.16 21.22
C ALA A 272 -2.05 1.75 21.81
N GLY A 273 -2.60 0.61 21.37
CA GLY A 273 -3.83 0.06 21.93
C GLY A 273 -3.68 -0.29 23.40
N ALA A 274 -2.63 -1.02 23.77
CA ALA A 274 -2.37 -1.39 25.15
C ALA A 274 -2.19 -0.17 26.04
N ALA A 275 -1.46 0.84 25.59
CA ALA A 275 -1.26 2.09 26.31
C ALA A 275 -2.59 2.83 26.52
N PHE A 276 -3.43 2.97 25.48
CA PHE A 276 -4.74 3.60 25.63
C PHE A 276 -5.64 2.87 26.64
N TRP A 277 -5.65 1.53 26.63
CA TRP A 277 -6.41 0.75 27.60
C TRP A 277 -5.79 0.77 29.01
N ALA A 278 -4.47 0.80 29.13
CA ALA A 278 -3.78 0.99 30.40
C ALA A 278 -4.11 2.36 31.03
N HIS A 279 -4.19 3.41 30.22
CA HIS A 279 -4.71 4.72 30.63
C HIS A 279 -6.12 4.59 31.23
N ARG A 280 -7.04 3.91 30.53
CA ARG A 280 -8.42 3.73 31.02
C ARG A 280 -8.47 2.95 32.34
N VAL A 281 -7.61 1.93 32.49
CA VAL A 281 -7.48 1.18 33.75
C VAL A 281 -6.98 2.12 34.87
N ALA A 282 -5.91 2.87 34.64
CA ALA A 282 -5.34 3.78 35.63
C ALA A 282 -6.35 4.86 36.07
N MET A 283 -7.11 5.43 35.14
CA MET A 283 -8.21 6.37 35.46
C MET A 283 -9.26 5.72 36.37
N ARG A 284 -9.63 4.47 36.11
CA ARG A 284 -10.61 3.73 36.93
C ARG A 284 -10.14 3.52 38.36
N PHE A 285 -8.84 3.35 38.57
CA PHE A 285 -8.22 3.19 39.89
C PHE A 285 -7.78 4.51 40.54
N GLY A 286 -8.12 5.68 39.95
CA GLY A 286 -7.76 6.98 40.50
C GLY A 286 -6.27 7.29 40.45
N GLN A 287 -5.56 6.82 39.41
CA GLN A 287 -4.12 6.97 39.22
C GLN A 287 -3.79 7.91 38.05
N PRO A 288 -4.04 9.24 38.19
CA PRO A 288 -3.97 10.18 37.06
C PRO A 288 -2.57 10.34 36.46
N LEU A 289 -1.50 10.32 37.27
CA LEU A 289 -0.12 10.43 36.76
C LEU A 289 0.26 9.25 35.87
N GLN A 290 -0.16 8.03 36.26
CA GLN A 290 0.04 6.83 35.46
C GLN A 290 -0.89 6.81 34.23
N ALA A 291 -2.09 7.34 34.37
CA ALA A 291 -3.00 7.47 33.24
C ALA A 291 -2.43 8.40 32.15
N ASP A 292 -1.84 9.53 32.56
CA ASP A 292 -1.19 10.48 31.64
C ASP A 292 0.02 9.86 30.94
N SER A 293 0.87 9.12 31.66
CA SER A 293 2.04 8.47 31.04
C SER A 293 1.66 7.48 29.94
N TYR A 294 0.63 6.65 30.16
CA TYR A 294 0.15 5.74 29.13
C TYR A 294 -0.60 6.45 28.00
N MET A 295 -1.27 7.57 28.28
CA MET A 295 -1.88 8.38 27.21
C MET A 295 -0.80 8.92 26.26
N ASN A 296 0.31 9.44 26.81
CA ASN A 296 1.44 9.94 26.03
C ASN A 296 2.10 8.84 25.17
N ILE A 297 2.21 7.60 25.68
CA ILE A 297 2.68 6.46 24.88
C ILE A 297 1.74 6.21 23.69
N ALA A 298 0.42 6.21 23.89
CA ALA A 298 -0.53 6.02 22.81
C ALA A 298 -0.47 7.16 21.77
N ALA A 299 -0.36 8.41 22.22
CA ALA A 299 -0.31 9.60 21.36
C ALA A 299 0.94 9.66 20.47
N THR A 300 2.02 8.95 20.83
CA THR A 300 3.22 8.79 19.98
C THR A 300 2.93 8.07 18.64
N TYR A 301 1.79 7.40 18.53
CA TYR A 301 1.41 6.60 17.35
C TYR A 301 0.15 7.14 16.64
N PRO A 302 0.16 8.39 16.14
CA PRO A 302 -1.03 9.11 15.64
C PRO A 302 -1.63 8.48 14.36
N GLU A 303 -0.97 7.51 13.75
CA GLU A 303 -1.48 6.76 12.58
C GLU A 303 -2.31 5.52 12.96
N THR A 304 -2.32 5.16 14.24
CA THR A 304 -3.09 4.02 14.75
C THR A 304 -4.44 4.50 15.28
N PHE A 305 -5.46 3.63 15.23
CA PHE A 305 -6.79 3.96 15.77
C PHE A 305 -6.72 4.49 17.21
N TYR A 306 -6.00 3.79 18.09
CA TYR A 306 -5.88 4.19 19.50
C TYR A 306 -4.98 5.40 19.72
N GLY A 307 -4.01 5.65 18.85
CA GLY A 307 -3.22 6.88 18.90
C GLY A 307 -4.03 8.11 18.48
N VAL A 308 -4.86 8.02 17.44
CA VAL A 308 -5.80 9.10 17.08
C VAL A 308 -6.75 9.38 18.23
N MET A 309 -7.31 8.33 18.84
CA MET A 309 -8.17 8.47 20.03
C MET A 309 -7.42 9.14 21.20
N ALA A 310 -6.16 8.81 21.42
CA ALA A 310 -5.34 9.39 22.48
C ALA A 310 -5.04 10.88 22.25
N VAL A 311 -4.61 11.25 21.04
CA VAL A 311 -4.39 12.65 20.63
C VAL A 311 -5.67 13.47 20.83
N GLN A 312 -6.80 12.95 20.36
CA GLN A 312 -8.09 13.62 20.50
C GLN A 312 -8.52 13.76 21.97
N ALA A 313 -8.36 12.70 22.77
CA ALA A 313 -8.70 12.73 24.20
C ALA A 313 -7.80 13.68 25.00
N ALA A 314 -6.54 13.87 24.58
CA ALA A 314 -5.62 14.84 25.15
C ALA A 314 -5.89 16.30 24.72
N GLY A 315 -6.88 16.53 23.85
CA GLY A 315 -7.19 17.86 23.29
C GLY A 315 -6.11 18.37 22.33
N GLN A 316 -5.21 17.51 21.89
CA GLN A 316 -4.17 17.85 20.92
C GLN A 316 -4.73 17.81 19.50
N ARG A 317 -4.16 18.62 18.60
CA ARG A 317 -4.43 18.55 17.17
C ARG A 317 -3.21 17.99 16.47
N TYR A 318 -3.43 17.00 15.62
CA TYR A 318 -2.41 16.46 14.73
C TYR A 318 -2.70 16.94 13.32
N GLU A 319 -1.93 17.92 12.85
CA GLU A 319 -2.03 18.41 11.48
C GLU A 319 -1.20 17.52 10.56
N ILE A 320 -1.88 16.92 9.58
CA ILE A 320 -1.25 16.03 8.60
C ILE A 320 -0.91 16.86 7.37
N ASP A 321 0.35 16.87 6.97
CA ASP A 321 0.78 17.53 5.74
C ASP A 321 0.50 16.67 4.52
N PHE A 322 -0.43 17.12 3.69
CA PHE A 322 -0.78 16.51 2.40
C PHE A 322 -0.02 17.14 1.22
N SER A 323 1.07 17.86 1.46
CA SER A 323 1.93 18.37 0.39
C SER A 323 2.55 17.24 -0.44
N LEU A 324 2.76 17.52 -1.72
CA LEU A 324 3.47 16.62 -2.64
C LEU A 324 4.83 17.19 -2.97
N PRO A 325 5.87 16.35 -3.12
CA PRO A 325 7.15 16.81 -3.62
C PRO A 325 7.00 17.37 -5.05
N ALA A 326 7.91 18.27 -5.41
CA ALA A 326 8.00 18.77 -6.77
C ALA A 326 8.39 17.66 -7.74
N ILE A 327 7.91 17.75 -8.98
CA ILE A 327 8.32 16.88 -10.08
C ILE A 327 9.36 17.65 -10.90
N THR A 328 10.57 17.13 -10.92
CA THR A 328 11.73 17.68 -11.62
C THR A 328 11.62 17.51 -13.14
N ASP A 329 12.27 18.41 -13.88
CA ASP A 329 12.35 18.31 -15.34
C ASP A 329 13.17 17.10 -15.79
N ASP A 330 14.24 16.77 -15.05
CA ASP A 330 15.07 15.58 -15.31
C ASP A 330 14.26 14.29 -15.27
N PHE A 331 13.33 14.16 -14.31
CA PHE A 331 12.40 13.03 -14.26
C PHE A 331 11.50 13.00 -15.49
N ARG A 332 10.95 14.14 -15.92
CA ARG A 332 10.07 14.22 -17.11
C ARG A 332 10.82 13.82 -18.37
N VAL A 333 12.06 14.29 -18.54
CA VAL A 333 12.95 13.92 -19.64
C VAL A 333 13.26 12.42 -19.62
N TRP A 334 13.63 11.88 -18.45
CA TRP A 334 13.91 10.46 -18.30
C TRP A 334 12.69 9.60 -18.63
N LEU A 335 11.50 9.97 -18.11
CA LEU A 335 10.25 9.26 -18.35
C LEU A 335 9.89 9.24 -19.84
N ALA A 336 10.02 10.39 -20.52
CA ALA A 336 9.76 10.53 -21.95
C ALA A 336 10.72 9.71 -22.83
N ALA A 337 11.94 9.44 -22.35
CA ALA A 337 12.91 8.61 -23.04
C ALA A 337 12.61 7.09 -22.93
N GLN A 338 11.85 6.65 -21.92
CA GLN A 338 11.53 5.22 -21.74
C GLN A 338 10.36 4.79 -22.61
N LYS A 339 10.45 3.66 -23.31
CA LYS A 339 9.32 3.10 -24.10
C LYS A 339 8.05 2.92 -23.27
N GLY A 340 8.19 2.42 -22.03
CA GLY A 340 7.06 2.29 -21.10
C GLY A 340 6.50 3.65 -20.65
N GLY A 341 7.35 4.66 -20.53
CA GLY A 341 6.96 6.03 -20.18
C GLY A 341 6.21 6.72 -21.31
N GLN A 342 6.68 6.58 -22.55
CA GLN A 342 5.98 7.05 -23.75
C GLN A 342 4.57 6.46 -23.86
N ARG A 343 4.43 5.14 -23.63
CA ARG A 343 3.12 4.47 -23.59
C ARG A 343 2.27 4.97 -22.43
N ALA A 344 2.82 5.15 -21.23
CA ALA A 344 2.09 5.66 -20.08
C ALA A 344 1.56 7.08 -20.32
N LEU A 345 2.38 7.96 -20.89
CA LEU A 345 2.00 9.32 -21.26
C LEU A 345 0.94 9.33 -22.37
N ALA A 346 1.10 8.51 -23.41
CA ALA A 346 0.07 8.31 -24.43
C ALA A 346 -1.26 7.78 -23.86
N LEU A 347 -1.23 6.86 -22.91
CA LEU A 347 -2.43 6.36 -22.22
C LEU A 347 -3.11 7.43 -21.37
N LEU A 348 -2.34 8.34 -20.77
CA LEU A 348 -2.89 9.51 -20.08
C LEU A 348 -3.61 10.45 -21.06
N GLN A 349 -3.06 10.70 -22.24
CA GLN A 349 -3.74 11.47 -23.31
C GLN A 349 -5.08 10.85 -23.72
N VAL A 350 -5.16 9.51 -23.74
CA VAL A 350 -6.41 8.77 -24.03
C VAL A 350 -7.41 8.84 -22.86
N GLY A 351 -6.97 9.20 -21.66
CA GLY A 351 -7.77 9.21 -20.42
C GLY A 351 -7.74 7.89 -19.65
N ASN A 352 -6.78 6.98 -19.95
CA ASN A 352 -6.68 5.66 -19.33
C ASN A 352 -5.55 5.59 -18.30
N TRP A 353 -5.72 6.29 -17.18
CA TRP A 353 -4.76 6.32 -16.08
C TRP A 353 -4.48 4.94 -15.50
N THR A 354 -5.46 4.01 -15.52
CA THR A 354 -5.26 2.64 -14.98
C THR A 354 -4.23 1.85 -15.79
N ARG A 355 -4.30 1.93 -17.14
CA ARG A 355 -3.30 1.28 -18.00
C ARG A 355 -1.96 2.00 -17.92
N ALA A 356 -1.97 3.34 -17.83
CA ALA A 356 -0.74 4.12 -17.64
C ALA A 356 -0.01 3.74 -16.35
N ALA A 357 -0.73 3.64 -15.23
CA ALA A 357 -0.20 3.19 -13.95
C ALA A 357 0.44 1.80 -14.02
N ARG A 358 -0.11 0.91 -14.86
CA ARG A 358 0.45 -0.42 -15.07
C ARG A 358 1.75 -0.39 -15.87
N GLU A 359 1.87 0.48 -16.88
CA GLU A 359 3.13 0.67 -17.61
C GLU A 359 4.25 1.17 -16.69
N LEU A 360 3.95 2.17 -15.86
CA LEU A 360 4.92 2.75 -14.93
C LEU A 360 5.47 1.74 -13.92
N ARG A 361 4.72 0.67 -13.59
CA ARG A 361 5.19 -0.39 -12.69
C ARG A 361 6.42 -1.14 -13.19
N TYR A 362 6.65 -1.21 -14.50
CA TYR A 362 7.90 -1.78 -15.04
C TYR A 362 9.09 -0.83 -14.93
N LEU A 363 8.83 0.47 -14.85
CA LEU A 363 9.89 1.48 -14.77
C LEU A 363 10.44 1.64 -13.36
N VAL A 364 9.71 1.19 -12.32
CA VAL A 364 10.11 1.36 -10.91
C VAL A 364 11.48 0.76 -10.62
N GLU A 365 11.80 -0.42 -11.16
CA GLU A 365 13.10 -1.06 -10.95
C GLU A 365 14.21 -0.46 -11.84
N GLU A 366 13.83 0.16 -12.96
CA GLU A 366 14.77 0.78 -13.92
C GLU A 366 15.10 2.23 -13.58
N MET A 367 14.30 2.82 -12.70
CA MET A 367 14.35 4.23 -12.33
C MET A 367 15.55 4.53 -11.43
N PRO A 368 16.30 5.61 -11.71
CA PRO A 368 17.27 6.15 -10.77
C PRO A 368 16.64 6.45 -9.40
N PRO A 369 17.28 6.11 -8.27
CA PRO A 369 16.70 6.32 -6.94
C PRO A 369 16.28 7.77 -6.65
N ALA A 370 16.96 8.75 -7.25
CA ALA A 370 16.62 10.17 -7.12
C ALA A 370 15.20 10.52 -7.57
N PHE A 371 14.63 9.75 -8.51
CA PHE A 371 13.30 10.01 -9.10
C PHE A 371 12.15 9.34 -8.35
N GLN A 372 12.42 8.67 -7.23
CA GLN A 372 11.38 7.98 -6.46
C GLN A 372 10.28 8.94 -5.99
N ARG A 373 10.66 10.12 -5.47
CA ARG A 373 9.72 11.15 -5.01
C ARG A 373 8.93 11.74 -6.19
N ASP A 374 9.59 11.96 -7.33
CA ASP A 374 8.96 12.43 -8.56
C ASP A 374 7.89 11.47 -9.06
N LEU A 375 8.17 10.16 -9.10
CA LEU A 375 7.20 9.17 -9.56
C LEU A 375 6.00 9.06 -8.60
N ILE A 376 6.21 9.20 -7.29
CA ILE A 376 5.14 9.25 -6.29
C ILE A 376 4.24 10.47 -6.55
N ALA A 377 4.83 11.66 -6.69
CA ALA A 377 4.08 12.88 -7.00
C ALA A 377 3.37 12.77 -8.35
N PHE A 378 4.05 12.25 -9.38
CA PHE A 378 3.50 12.06 -10.72
C PHE A 378 2.28 11.13 -10.70
N ALA A 379 2.38 9.97 -10.06
CA ALA A 379 1.28 9.02 -9.94
C ALA A 379 0.09 9.64 -9.18
N THR A 380 0.36 10.43 -8.14
CA THR A 380 -0.68 11.10 -7.35
C THR A 380 -1.40 12.18 -8.16
N ARG A 381 -0.65 13.05 -8.84
CA ARG A 381 -1.21 14.14 -9.68
C ARG A 381 -1.98 13.63 -10.90
N ASN A 382 -1.60 12.47 -11.44
CA ASN A 382 -2.24 11.88 -12.63
C ASN A 382 -3.30 10.82 -12.26
N HIS A 383 -3.90 10.91 -11.07
CA HIS A 383 -5.02 10.08 -10.63
C HIS A 383 -4.73 8.57 -10.71
N MET A 384 -3.55 8.14 -10.28
CA MET A 384 -3.15 6.72 -10.21
C MET A 384 -3.11 6.23 -8.76
N PRO A 385 -4.23 6.23 -8.01
CA PRO A 385 -4.23 6.05 -6.56
C PRO A 385 -3.58 4.72 -6.12
N GLY A 386 -3.85 3.62 -6.81
CA GLY A 386 -3.26 2.31 -6.47
C GLY A 386 -1.76 2.19 -6.76
N LEU A 387 -1.20 3.02 -7.65
CA LEU A 387 0.25 3.12 -7.86
C LEU A 387 0.87 4.08 -6.84
N ALA A 388 0.30 5.27 -6.66
CA ALA A 388 0.73 6.26 -5.69
C ALA A 388 0.83 5.65 -4.28
N PHE A 389 -0.23 4.98 -3.82
CA PHE A 389 -0.25 4.33 -2.51
C PHE A 389 0.83 3.26 -2.38
N ARG A 390 1.01 2.44 -3.41
CA ARG A 390 2.04 1.39 -3.39
C ARG A 390 3.46 1.98 -3.32
N LEU A 391 3.73 3.02 -4.09
CA LEU A 391 5.06 3.65 -4.12
C LEU A 391 5.34 4.38 -2.81
N ALA A 392 4.36 5.10 -2.27
CA ALA A 392 4.51 5.82 -1.00
C ALA A 392 4.71 4.88 0.19
N ASP A 393 4.00 3.74 0.24
CA ASP A 393 4.22 2.73 1.28
C ASP A 393 5.64 2.13 1.22
N LEU A 394 6.15 1.85 0.01
CA LEU A 394 7.52 1.35 -0.15
C LEU A 394 8.55 2.41 0.25
N HIS A 395 8.31 3.67 -0.13
CA HIS A 395 9.16 4.81 0.25
C HIS A 395 9.22 5.01 1.75
N GLN A 396 8.05 4.99 2.42
CA GLN A 396 7.95 5.08 3.88
C GLN A 396 8.72 3.95 4.55
N ARG A 397 8.58 2.70 4.06
CA ARG A 397 9.30 1.55 4.61
C ARG A 397 10.82 1.71 4.50
N ASP A 398 11.30 2.22 3.36
CA ASP A 398 12.73 2.23 3.04
C ASP A 398 13.45 3.45 3.60
N THR A 399 12.76 4.59 3.77
CA THR A 399 13.35 5.87 4.18
C THR A 399 12.81 6.43 5.50
N GLY A 400 11.63 5.98 5.94
CA GLY A 400 10.88 6.58 7.04
C GLY A 400 10.08 7.84 6.66
N GLU A 401 10.26 8.40 5.46
CA GLU A 401 9.53 9.60 5.00
C GLU A 401 8.10 9.24 4.58
N GLN A 402 7.11 9.96 5.15
CA GLN A 402 5.70 9.82 4.80
C GLN A 402 5.30 10.88 3.77
N ILE A 403 4.68 10.44 2.67
CA ILE A 403 4.05 11.32 1.68
C ILE A 403 2.53 11.06 1.76
N TYR A 404 1.85 11.77 2.67
CA TYR A 404 0.46 11.45 3.04
C TYR A 404 -0.54 11.55 1.88
N ALA A 405 -0.37 12.52 0.98
CA ALA A 405 -1.20 12.63 -0.22
C ALA A 405 -1.13 11.40 -1.13
N ALA A 406 -0.01 10.68 -1.14
CA ALA A 406 0.13 9.44 -1.88
C ALA A 406 -0.29 8.22 -1.05
N LEU A 407 -0.10 8.24 0.29
CA LEU A 407 -0.56 7.17 1.19
C LEU A 407 -2.08 7.11 1.34
N TYR A 408 -2.76 8.25 1.17
CA TYR A 408 -4.21 8.43 1.25
C TYR A 408 -4.71 9.17 0.01
N PRO A 409 -4.62 8.54 -1.17
CA PRO A 409 -4.94 9.20 -2.43
C PRO A 409 -6.45 9.40 -2.59
N LEU A 410 -6.80 10.49 -3.28
CA LEU A 410 -8.19 10.81 -3.65
C LEU A 410 -8.55 10.22 -5.01
N LEU A 411 -9.84 9.96 -5.22
CA LEU A 411 -10.37 9.57 -6.52
C LEU A 411 -10.62 10.81 -7.39
N SER A 412 -10.49 10.66 -8.71
CA SER A 412 -10.68 11.76 -9.67
C SER A 412 -12.14 12.15 -9.89
N GLU A 413 -13.05 11.20 -9.69
CA GLU A 413 -14.47 11.41 -9.97
C GLU A 413 -15.16 12.07 -8.78
N LYS A 414 -15.70 13.26 -9.00
CA LYS A 414 -16.66 13.87 -8.08
C LYS A 414 -17.91 13.00 -8.08
N THR A 415 -18.00 12.14 -7.08
CA THR A 415 -19.18 11.32 -6.84
C THR A 415 -19.94 11.97 -5.69
N ASP A 416 -21.25 12.14 -5.85
CA ASP A 416 -22.09 12.57 -4.75
C ASP A 416 -22.25 11.39 -3.79
N PHE A 417 -21.41 11.35 -2.76
CA PHE A 417 -21.49 10.32 -1.73
C PHE A 417 -22.63 10.63 -0.76
N VAL A 418 -23.50 9.65 -0.53
CA VAL A 418 -24.55 9.70 0.52
C VAL A 418 -23.93 9.51 1.92
N VAL A 419 -22.74 8.91 1.98
CA VAL A 419 -21.94 8.65 3.17
C VAL A 419 -20.71 9.54 3.13
N ASP A 420 -20.10 9.84 4.28
CA ASP A 420 -18.85 10.59 4.35
C ASP A 420 -17.77 10.01 3.40
N GLU A 421 -17.22 10.87 2.54
CA GLU A 421 -16.25 10.49 1.51
C GLU A 421 -14.99 9.85 2.11
N ALA A 422 -14.50 10.36 3.25
CA ALA A 422 -13.30 9.82 3.89
C ALA A 422 -13.52 8.38 4.37
N LEU A 423 -14.73 8.05 4.83
CA LEU A 423 -15.09 6.68 5.19
C LEU A 423 -15.09 5.75 3.96
N VAL A 424 -15.67 6.20 2.85
CA VAL A 424 -15.69 5.43 1.59
C VAL A 424 -14.26 5.17 1.11
N LEU A 425 -13.43 6.21 1.06
CA LEU A 425 -12.03 6.10 0.65
C LEU A 425 -11.22 5.21 1.58
N ALA A 426 -11.46 5.26 2.90
CA ALA A 426 -10.81 4.38 3.86
C ALA A 426 -11.14 2.90 3.62
N ILE A 427 -12.39 2.58 3.28
CA ILE A 427 -12.81 1.21 2.92
C ILE A 427 -12.13 0.78 1.61
N ILE A 428 -12.18 1.60 0.56
CA ILE A 428 -11.54 1.31 -0.73
C ILE A 428 -10.03 1.04 -0.54
N ARG A 429 -9.36 1.89 0.24
CA ARG A 429 -7.96 1.76 0.60
C ARG A 429 -7.67 0.43 1.28
N LYS A 430 -8.54 0.02 2.21
CA LYS A 430 -8.38 -1.20 2.99
C LYS A 430 -8.63 -2.47 2.19
N GLU A 431 -9.69 -2.50 1.39
CA GLU A 431 -10.15 -3.70 0.68
C GLU A 431 -9.38 -3.97 -0.62
N SER A 432 -9.11 -2.92 -1.39
CA SER A 432 -8.52 -3.05 -2.74
C SER A 432 -7.14 -2.41 -2.87
N GLY A 433 -6.76 -1.53 -1.95
CA GLY A 433 -5.59 -0.66 -2.12
C GLY A 433 -5.70 0.20 -3.38
N PHE A 434 -6.92 0.62 -3.74
CA PHE A 434 -7.28 1.36 -4.96
C PHE A 434 -6.94 0.63 -6.26
N TYR A 435 -6.76 -0.70 -6.20
CA TYR A 435 -6.59 -1.47 -7.42
C TYR A 435 -7.97 -1.76 -8.02
N PRO A 436 -8.25 -1.33 -9.26
CA PRO A 436 -9.52 -1.63 -9.90
C PRO A 436 -9.59 -3.14 -10.16
N LEU A 437 -10.31 -3.84 -9.28
CA LEU A 437 -10.61 -5.25 -9.47
C LEU A 437 -11.57 -5.35 -10.65
N ARG A 438 -11.19 -6.10 -11.69
CA ARG A 438 -12.21 -6.60 -12.63
C ARG A 438 -13.11 -7.50 -11.78
N ALA A 439 -14.37 -7.13 -11.61
CA ALA A 439 -15.34 -7.88 -10.82
C ALA A 439 -15.15 -9.39 -11.10
N ALA A 440 -14.76 -10.15 -10.07
CA ALA A 440 -14.85 -11.59 -10.15
C ALA A 440 -16.33 -11.93 -10.36
N ALA A 441 -16.63 -12.94 -11.17
CA ALA A 441 -17.98 -13.44 -11.46
C ALA A 441 -18.68 -14.09 -10.24
N HIS A 442 -18.42 -13.59 -9.03
CA HIS A 442 -19.14 -13.93 -7.82
C HIS A 442 -19.68 -12.63 -7.25
N GLY A 443 -21.01 -12.49 -7.37
CA GLY A 443 -21.74 -11.31 -7.00
C GLY A 443 -21.42 -10.86 -5.59
N GLN A 444 -20.92 -9.65 -5.49
CA GLN A 444 -21.22 -8.68 -4.45
C GLN A 444 -20.67 -7.34 -4.96
N LEU A 445 -21.58 -6.52 -5.47
CA LEU A 445 -21.33 -5.11 -5.72
C LEU A 445 -21.41 -4.40 -4.36
N ALA A 446 -20.33 -3.72 -3.99
CA ALA A 446 -20.31 -2.61 -3.06
C ALA A 446 -19.36 -1.57 -3.63
#